data_AF-A0A3N1XWC6-F1
#
_entry.id   AF-A0A3N1XWC6-F1
#
_cell.length_a   1.000
_cell.length_b   1.000
_cell.length_c   1.000
_cell.angle_alpha   90.00
_cell.angle_beta   90.00
_cell.angle_gamma   90.00
#
_symmetry.space_group_name_H-M   'P 1'
#
loop_
_entity.id
_entity.type
_entity.pdbx_description
1 polymer ?
#
loop_
_entity_poly.entity_id
_entity_poly.type
_entity_poly.pdbx_seq_one_letter_code
_entity_poly.pdbx_strand_id
1 'polypeptide(L)'
;MWTSWIRRPEPLLAAAVLVLAGCAAQPPAPPPAPSPSRPAPEPQPAGPAPQADRAALEAGFAEALARLRAGDDDDARPILEALAARPDAPAGVHLNLALLLRRAGEPQAALAAVERALAAAPRWAPALNLRGVLLREQGRLAEAEKAYRAAIRADRRYALAHHNLGVLEELFLGRPDEALKAYRRYLELAGGDPTVAAWAEALAAHRGGGDR
;
A
#
# COMPACT_ATOMS: atom_id res chain seq x y z
N MET A 1 -46.27 -26.85 3.82
CA MET A 1 -47.41 -26.88 2.89
C MET A 1 -46.91 -26.21 1.59
N TRP A 2 -46.32 -26.84 0.58
CA TRP A 2 -46.64 -28.04 -0.21
C TRP A 2 -48.13 -28.19 -0.47
N THR A 3 -48.60 -27.73 -1.63
CA THR A 3 -49.27 -28.59 -2.64
C THR A 3 -49.30 -27.92 -4.00
N SER A 4 -48.74 -28.64 -4.97
CA SER A 4 -48.87 -28.51 -6.41
C SER A 4 -50.18 -29.17 -6.88
N TRP A 5 -50.80 -28.64 -7.94
CA TRP A 5 -51.80 -29.31 -8.80
C TRP A 5 -51.52 -28.78 -10.23
N ILE A 6 -51.01 -29.52 -11.25
CA ILE A 6 -51.44 -30.78 -11.91
C ILE A 6 -52.89 -30.62 -12.44
N ARG A 7 -53.30 -30.75 -13.71
CA ARG A 7 -52.80 -31.41 -14.95
C ARG A 7 -53.71 -30.99 -16.14
N ARG A 8 -53.13 -30.69 -17.32
CA ARG A 8 -53.37 -31.25 -18.71
C ARG A 8 -54.81 -31.21 -19.35
N PRO A 9 -55.04 -31.53 -20.66
CA PRO A 9 -54.14 -31.95 -21.77
C PRO A 9 -54.36 -31.24 -23.16
N GLU A 10 -53.43 -31.53 -24.08
CA GLU A 10 -53.41 -31.40 -25.58
C GLU A 10 -54.62 -32.08 -26.30
N PRO A 11 -55.01 -31.75 -27.56
CA PRO A 11 -54.27 -32.20 -28.77
C PRO A 11 -54.34 -31.37 -30.08
N LEU A 12 -53.40 -31.75 -30.96
CA LEU A 12 -53.17 -31.43 -32.38
C LEU A 12 -54.37 -31.68 -33.33
N LEU A 13 -54.48 -30.87 -34.41
CA LEU A 13 -54.47 -31.27 -35.84
C LEU A 13 -55.37 -30.40 -36.77
N ALA A 14 -54.72 -30.01 -37.87
CA ALA A 14 -55.21 -30.04 -39.25
C ALA A 14 -56.07 -28.90 -39.84
N ALA A 15 -55.51 -28.36 -40.94
CA ALA A 15 -56.14 -28.05 -42.23
C ALA A 15 -57.15 -26.89 -42.31
N ALA A 16 -56.83 -25.88 -43.13
CA ALA A 16 -57.19 -25.88 -44.55
C ALA A 16 -56.79 -24.53 -45.18
N VAL A 17 -56.17 -24.62 -46.35
CA VAL A 17 -55.93 -23.49 -47.25
C VAL A 17 -57.25 -23.18 -47.97
N LEU A 18 -57.65 -21.91 -48.00
CA LEU A 18 -58.31 -21.34 -49.18
C LEU A 18 -58.14 -19.82 -49.20
N VAL A 19 -57.38 -19.39 -50.19
CA VAL A 19 -57.14 -17.98 -50.56
C VAL A 19 -58.40 -17.47 -51.26
N LEU A 20 -58.93 -16.34 -50.80
CA LEU A 20 -59.68 -15.43 -51.65
C LEU A 20 -59.11 -14.04 -51.47
N ALA A 21 -58.47 -13.57 -52.54
CA ALA A 21 -58.01 -12.22 -52.72
C ALA A 21 -59.23 -11.27 -52.71
N GLY A 22 -59.27 -10.38 -51.72
CA GLY A 22 -60.20 -9.27 -51.66
C GLY A 22 -59.40 -8.00 -51.39
N CYS A 23 -59.32 -7.12 -52.39
CA CYS A 23 -58.65 -5.84 -52.30
C CYS A 23 -59.23 -4.99 -51.16
N ALA A 24 -58.40 -4.64 -50.18
CA ALA A 24 -58.69 -3.59 -49.21
C ALA A 24 -57.54 -2.59 -49.25
N ALA A 25 -57.85 -1.36 -49.65
CA ALA A 25 -56.94 -0.23 -49.59
C ALA A 25 -56.52 0.00 -48.14
N GLN A 26 -55.21 0.02 -47.88
CA GLN A 26 -54.64 0.21 -46.55
C GLN A 26 -54.75 1.69 -46.16
N PRO A 27 -55.24 2.04 -44.96
CA PRO A 27 -55.15 3.42 -44.46
C PRO A 27 -53.67 3.80 -44.26
N PRO A 28 -53.32 5.10 -44.37
CA PRO A 28 -51.93 5.55 -44.25
C PRO A 28 -51.34 5.17 -42.88
N ALA A 29 -50.09 4.71 -42.89
CA ALA A 29 -49.38 4.28 -41.69
C ALA A 29 -49.25 5.43 -40.67
N PRO A 30 -49.35 5.17 -39.36
CA PRO A 30 -49.01 6.16 -38.34
C PRO A 30 -47.53 6.54 -38.43
N PRO A 31 -47.15 7.78 -38.06
CA PRO A 31 -45.75 8.20 -38.09
C PRO A 31 -44.90 7.29 -37.19
N PRO A 32 -43.62 7.02 -37.56
CA PRO A 32 -42.75 6.15 -36.79
C PRO A 32 -42.57 6.72 -35.38
N ALA A 33 -42.64 5.85 -34.37
CA ALA A 33 -42.33 6.19 -32.99
C ALA A 33 -40.91 6.78 -32.90
N PRO A 34 -40.65 7.78 -32.03
CA PRO A 34 -39.31 8.31 -31.85
C PRO A 34 -38.37 7.18 -31.44
N SER A 35 -37.22 7.08 -32.11
CA SER A 35 -36.17 6.13 -31.78
C SER A 35 -35.80 6.25 -30.30
N PRO A 36 -35.64 5.14 -29.55
CA PRO A 36 -35.20 5.23 -28.17
C PRO A 36 -33.84 5.93 -28.13
N SER A 37 -33.76 7.02 -27.36
CA SER A 37 -32.52 7.72 -27.09
C SER A 37 -31.47 6.72 -26.61
N ARG A 38 -30.31 6.67 -27.28
CA ARG A 38 -29.18 5.86 -26.83
C ARG A 38 -28.93 6.19 -25.34
N PRO A 39 -28.87 5.19 -24.44
CA PRO A 39 -28.44 5.47 -23.07
C PRO A 39 -27.07 6.13 -23.12
N ALA A 40 -26.88 7.16 -22.28
CA ALA A 40 -25.61 7.84 -22.15
C ALA A 40 -24.50 6.79 -21.91
N PRO A 41 -23.34 6.89 -22.55
CA PRO A 41 -22.26 5.94 -22.32
C PRO A 41 -21.94 5.91 -20.83
N GLU A 42 -21.96 4.71 -20.24
CA GLU A 42 -21.53 4.51 -18.86
C GLU A 42 -20.11 5.10 -18.68
N PRO A 43 -19.83 5.79 -17.57
CA PRO A 43 -18.50 6.30 -17.29
C PRO A 43 -17.52 5.12 -17.31
N GLN A 44 -16.68 5.07 -18.34
CA GLN A 44 -15.68 4.02 -18.46
C GLN A 44 -14.71 4.12 -17.28
N PRO A 45 -14.32 3.00 -16.65
CA PRO A 45 -13.29 3.02 -15.62
C PRO A 45 -12.04 3.64 -16.23
N ALA A 46 -11.43 4.59 -15.51
CA ALA A 46 -10.22 5.27 -15.96
C ALA A 46 -9.20 4.22 -16.42
N GLY A 47 -8.88 4.24 -17.71
CA GLY A 47 -7.87 3.36 -18.29
C GLY A 47 -6.51 3.58 -17.61
N PRO A 48 -5.54 2.68 -17.81
CA PRO A 48 -4.18 2.89 -17.31
C PRO A 48 -3.69 4.27 -17.75
N ALA A 49 -3.08 5.02 -16.81
CA ALA A 49 -2.55 6.36 -17.08
C ALA A 49 -1.74 6.36 -18.39
N PRO A 50 -1.82 7.43 -19.21
CA PRO A 50 -1.04 7.54 -20.43
C PRO A 50 0.43 7.18 -20.15
N GLN A 51 1.03 6.31 -20.97
CA GLN A 51 2.40 5.81 -20.74
C GLN A 51 3.43 6.94 -20.54
N ALA A 52 3.19 8.10 -21.17
CA ALA A 52 3.97 9.32 -21.00
C ALA A 52 3.96 9.86 -19.55
N ASP A 53 2.81 9.82 -18.87
CA ASP A 53 2.68 10.30 -17.47
C ASP A 53 3.47 9.39 -16.52
N ARG A 54 3.44 8.09 -16.76
CA ARG A 54 4.23 7.12 -16.00
C ARG A 54 5.73 7.31 -16.23
N ALA A 55 6.16 7.49 -17.48
CA ALA A 55 7.56 7.72 -17.81
C ALA A 55 8.08 9.01 -17.16
N ALA A 56 7.27 10.08 -17.14
CA ALA A 56 7.62 11.32 -16.46
C ALA A 56 7.77 11.13 -14.94
N LEU A 57 6.88 10.34 -14.32
CA LEU A 57 6.97 10.00 -12.91
C LEU A 57 8.27 9.24 -12.61
N GLU A 58 8.57 8.21 -13.39
CA GLU A 58 9.76 7.37 -13.23
C GLU A 58 11.05 8.18 -13.40
N ALA A 59 11.11 9.06 -14.41
CA ALA A 59 12.24 9.95 -14.65
C ALA A 59 12.45 10.95 -13.49
N GLY A 60 11.39 11.63 -13.06
CA GLY A 60 11.48 12.58 -11.95
C GLY A 60 11.89 11.89 -10.64
N PHE A 61 11.38 10.68 -10.38
CA PHE A 61 11.80 9.94 -9.18
C PHE A 61 13.26 9.49 -9.27
N ALA A 62 13.72 9.05 -10.43
CA ALA A 62 15.12 8.69 -10.66
C ALA A 62 16.06 9.90 -10.44
N GLU A 63 15.66 11.09 -10.89
CA GLU A 63 16.38 12.34 -10.64
C GLU A 63 16.45 12.66 -9.14
N ALA A 64 15.33 12.62 -8.43
CA ALA A 64 15.31 12.85 -6.99
C ALA A 64 16.23 11.87 -6.24
N LEU A 65 16.23 10.59 -6.62
CA LEU A 65 17.13 9.59 -6.02
C LEU A 65 18.60 9.85 -6.34
N ALA A 66 18.93 10.44 -7.49
CA ALA A 66 20.29 10.83 -7.81
C ALA A 66 20.77 11.98 -6.93
N ARG A 67 19.91 13.00 -6.71
CA ARG A 67 20.17 14.12 -5.80
C ARG A 67 20.37 13.65 -4.36
N LEU A 68 19.49 12.78 -3.87
CA LEU A 68 19.64 12.18 -2.53
C LEU A 68 20.96 11.42 -2.37
N ARG A 69 21.43 10.71 -3.41
CA ARG A 69 22.73 10.01 -3.40
C ARG A 69 23.92 10.97 -3.41
N ALA A 70 23.76 12.15 -4.00
CA ALA A 70 24.76 13.21 -3.96
C ALA A 70 24.75 14.00 -2.63
N GLY A 71 23.72 13.84 -1.81
CA GLY A 71 23.51 14.63 -0.58
C GLY A 71 22.79 15.96 -0.82
N ASP A 72 22.32 16.21 -2.05
CA ASP A 72 21.63 17.43 -2.46
C ASP A 72 20.15 17.38 -2.03
N ASP A 73 19.89 17.40 -0.72
CA ASP A 73 18.53 17.31 -0.18
C ASP A 73 17.64 18.50 -0.62
N ASP A 74 18.22 19.71 -0.72
CA ASP A 74 17.49 20.91 -1.14
C ASP A 74 16.99 20.82 -2.59
N ASP A 75 17.74 20.15 -3.47
CA ASP A 75 17.33 19.89 -4.86
C ASP A 75 16.35 18.71 -4.94
N ALA A 76 16.52 17.68 -4.11
CA ALA A 76 15.66 16.50 -4.11
C ALA A 76 14.24 16.79 -3.58
N ARG A 77 14.13 17.64 -2.56
CA ARG A 77 12.87 17.93 -1.86
C ARG A 77 11.75 18.41 -2.80
N PRO A 78 11.91 19.49 -3.58
CA PRO A 78 10.83 19.99 -4.43
C PRO A 78 10.38 18.97 -5.48
N ILE A 79 11.31 18.16 -6.01
CA ILE A 79 10.99 17.08 -6.94
C ILE A 79 10.09 16.03 -6.26
N LEU A 80 10.46 15.58 -5.06
CA LEU A 80 9.68 14.60 -4.31
C LEU A 80 8.32 15.14 -3.88
N GLU A 81 8.22 16.41 -3.49
CA GLU A 81 6.95 17.06 -3.14
C GLU A 81 6.00 17.14 -4.34
N ALA A 82 6.52 17.54 -5.51
CA ALA A 82 5.75 17.58 -6.75
C ALA A 82 5.25 16.19 -7.17
N LEU A 83 6.12 15.17 -7.11
CA LEU A 83 5.74 13.80 -7.40
C LEU A 83 4.73 13.27 -6.38
N ALA A 84 4.91 13.58 -5.09
CA ALA A 84 4.01 13.16 -4.02
C ALA A 84 2.62 13.83 -4.11
N ALA A 85 2.47 14.97 -4.79
CA ALA A 85 1.17 15.58 -5.00
C ALA A 85 0.29 14.78 -5.98
N ARG A 86 0.88 13.89 -6.77
CA ARG A 86 0.15 13.08 -7.74
C ARG A 86 -0.65 11.96 -7.06
N PRO A 87 -1.87 11.64 -7.53
CA PRO A 87 -2.68 10.54 -6.99
C PRO A 87 -2.04 9.15 -7.16
N ASP A 88 -1.21 8.98 -8.18
CA ASP A 88 -0.55 7.73 -8.56
C ASP A 88 0.90 7.62 -8.05
N ALA A 89 1.30 8.49 -7.12
CA ALA A 89 2.66 8.51 -6.58
C ALA A 89 3.04 7.15 -5.95
N PRO A 90 4.14 6.52 -6.38
CA PRO A 90 4.62 5.29 -5.77
C PRO A 90 4.96 5.49 -4.29
N ALA A 91 4.78 4.45 -3.49
CA ALA A 91 5.17 4.45 -2.06
C ALA A 91 6.61 4.92 -1.85
N GLY A 92 7.51 4.60 -2.78
CA GLY A 92 8.90 5.03 -2.79
C GLY A 92 9.11 6.55 -2.72
N VAL A 93 8.28 7.32 -3.42
CA VAL A 93 8.34 8.79 -3.40
C VAL A 93 8.04 9.30 -1.99
N HIS A 94 6.95 8.82 -1.40
CA HIS A 94 6.54 9.21 -0.06
C HIS A 94 7.55 8.82 1.03
N LEU A 95 8.17 7.64 0.94
CA LEU A 95 9.18 7.23 1.92
C LEU A 95 10.46 8.09 1.84
N ASN A 96 10.92 8.40 0.63
CA ASN A 96 12.09 9.27 0.47
C ASN A 96 11.81 10.70 0.94
N LEU A 97 10.61 11.23 0.66
CA LEU A 97 10.17 12.51 1.20
C LEU A 97 10.14 12.48 2.73
N ALA A 98 9.61 11.42 3.34
CA ALA A 98 9.61 11.26 4.79
C ALA A 98 11.02 11.26 5.41
N LEU A 99 11.98 10.59 4.77
CA LEU A 99 13.38 10.58 5.22
C LEU A 99 14.01 11.99 5.15
N LEU A 100 13.69 12.76 4.11
CA LEU A 100 14.14 14.14 3.98
C LEU A 100 13.51 15.04 5.05
N LEU A 101 12.19 14.99 5.23
CA LEU A 101 11.47 15.75 6.25
C LEU A 101 11.97 15.42 7.66
N ARG A 102 12.28 14.14 7.95
CA ARG A 102 12.89 13.75 9.22
C ARG A 102 14.25 14.41 9.42
N ARG A 103 15.12 14.42 8.38
CA ARG A 103 16.45 15.07 8.44
C ARG A 103 16.35 16.59 8.58
N ALA A 104 15.31 17.20 8.00
CA ALA A 104 15.00 18.61 8.13
C ALA A 104 14.39 19.00 9.49
N GLY A 105 14.17 18.05 10.41
CA GLY A 105 13.57 18.34 11.72
C GLY A 105 12.06 18.56 11.68
N GLU A 106 11.36 18.02 10.67
CA GLU A 106 9.92 18.12 10.48
C GLU A 106 9.21 16.76 10.74
N PRO A 107 9.23 16.23 11.98
CA PRO A 107 8.83 14.85 12.26
C PRO A 107 7.33 14.56 12.03
N GLN A 108 6.45 15.57 12.15
CA GLN A 108 5.03 15.40 11.89
C GLN A 108 4.74 15.28 10.39
N ALA A 109 5.39 16.11 9.57
CA ALA A 109 5.31 16.00 8.11
C ALA A 109 5.91 14.67 7.62
N ALA A 110 7.04 14.26 8.22
CA ALA A 110 7.64 12.96 7.94
C ALA A 110 6.69 11.80 8.24
N LEU A 111 5.99 11.83 9.38
CA LEU A 111 5.02 10.79 9.73
C LEU A 111 3.86 10.76 8.73
N ALA A 112 3.31 11.92 8.36
CA ALA A 112 2.27 12.01 7.34
C ALA A 112 2.72 11.41 5.99
N ALA A 113 3.95 11.68 5.57
CA ALA A 113 4.52 11.08 4.36
C ALA A 113 4.68 9.56 4.49
N VAL A 114 5.11 9.05 5.66
CA VAL A 114 5.14 7.59 5.91
C VAL A 114 3.75 6.96 5.82
N GLU A 115 2.72 7.59 6.39
CA GLU A 115 1.35 7.06 6.30
C GLU A 115 0.86 6.99 4.85
N ARG A 116 1.23 7.96 3.99
CA ARG A 116 0.95 7.89 2.54
C ARG A 116 1.71 6.75 1.86
N ALA A 117 2.97 6.52 2.23
CA ALA A 117 3.72 5.37 1.73
C ALA A 117 3.06 4.04 2.12
N LEU A 118 2.55 3.94 3.34
CA LEU A 118 1.87 2.74 3.85
C LEU A 118 0.44 2.58 3.29
N ALA A 119 -0.25 3.66 2.95
CA ALA A 119 -1.51 3.58 2.22
C ALA A 119 -1.32 2.93 0.84
N ALA A 120 -0.23 3.29 0.15
CA ALA A 120 0.13 2.69 -1.13
C ALA A 120 0.73 1.27 -1.00
N ALA A 121 1.47 0.98 0.08
CA ALA A 121 2.10 -0.31 0.32
C ALA A 121 2.04 -0.71 1.82
N PRO A 122 0.91 -1.30 2.30
CA PRO A 122 0.65 -1.52 3.73
C PRO A 122 1.63 -2.44 4.46
N ARG A 123 2.30 -3.33 3.73
CA ARG A 123 3.26 -4.32 4.27
C ARG A 123 4.69 -4.00 3.87
N TRP A 124 5.01 -2.74 3.61
CA TRP A 124 6.37 -2.36 3.22
C TRP A 124 7.26 -2.14 4.43
N ALA A 125 8.18 -3.08 4.69
CA ALA A 125 9.00 -3.10 5.89
C ALA A 125 9.83 -1.82 6.13
N PRO A 126 10.48 -1.20 5.11
CA PRO A 126 11.17 0.08 5.28
C PRO A 126 10.26 1.21 5.80
N ALA A 127 9.03 1.32 5.29
CA ALA A 127 8.09 2.35 5.73
C ALA A 127 7.58 2.10 7.15
N LEU A 128 7.24 0.84 7.48
CA LEU A 128 6.86 0.44 8.85
C LEU A 128 8.00 0.70 9.85
N ASN A 129 9.24 0.44 9.44
CA ASN A 129 10.42 0.72 10.26
C ASN A 129 10.61 2.23 10.47
N LEU A 130 10.52 3.05 9.41
CA LEU A 130 10.64 4.51 9.56
C LEU A 130 9.52 5.09 10.43
N ARG A 131 8.30 4.56 10.31
CA ARG A 131 7.19 4.88 11.23
C ARG A 131 7.60 4.66 12.69
N GLY A 132 8.21 3.50 12.98
CA GLY A 132 8.70 3.18 14.31
C GLY A 132 9.78 4.15 14.80
N VAL A 133 10.71 4.54 13.94
CA VAL A 133 11.76 5.53 14.25
C VAL A 133 11.14 6.87 14.64
N LEU A 134 10.23 7.39 13.82
CA LEU A 134 9.56 8.67 14.05
C LEU A 134 8.71 8.65 15.33
N LEU A 135 8.01 7.55 15.60
CA LEU A 135 7.21 7.40 16.82
C LEU A 135 8.08 7.34 18.07
N ARG A 136 9.23 6.65 18.00
CA ARG A 136 10.20 6.60 19.10
C ARG A 136 10.76 7.99 19.40
N GLU A 137 11.11 8.75 18.37
CA GLU A 137 11.61 10.13 18.51
C GLU A 137 10.57 11.07 19.17
N GLN A 138 9.28 10.77 19.01
CA GLN A 138 8.18 11.48 19.68
C GLN A 138 7.86 10.93 21.07
N GLY A 139 8.61 9.95 21.59
CA GLY A 139 8.32 9.29 22.87
C GLY A 139 7.12 8.34 22.86
N ARG A 140 6.55 8.05 21.69
CA ARG A 140 5.39 7.14 21.51
C ARG A 140 5.86 5.69 21.44
N LEU A 141 6.48 5.22 22.53
CA LEU A 141 7.26 3.98 22.56
C LEU A 141 6.44 2.72 22.24
N ALA A 142 5.23 2.59 22.79
CA ALA A 142 4.36 1.44 22.54
C ALA A 142 3.93 1.33 21.06
N GLU A 143 3.76 2.47 20.39
CA GLU A 143 3.43 2.50 18.97
C GLU A 143 4.64 2.24 18.10
N ALA A 144 5.82 2.72 18.51
CA ALA A 144 7.09 2.39 17.87
C ALA A 144 7.36 0.89 17.89
N GLU A 145 7.17 0.24 19.05
CA GLU A 145 7.33 -1.22 19.18
C GLU A 145 6.40 -1.97 18.22
N LYS A 146 5.12 -1.58 18.15
CA LYS A 146 4.15 -2.16 17.22
C LYS A 146 4.59 -2.00 15.75
N ALA A 147 5.13 -0.84 15.39
CA ALA A 147 5.58 -0.55 14.04
C ALA A 147 6.82 -1.38 13.65
N TYR A 148 7.83 -1.49 14.52
CA TYR A 148 8.99 -2.35 14.28
C TYR A 148 8.61 -3.82 14.17
N ARG A 149 7.74 -4.32 15.06
CA ARG A 149 7.23 -5.70 14.96
C ARG A 149 6.42 -5.92 13.69
N ALA A 150 5.68 -4.91 13.22
CA ALA A 150 5.00 -4.98 11.93
C ALA A 150 5.99 -5.06 10.76
N ALA A 151 7.07 -4.27 10.77
CA ALA A 151 8.14 -4.34 9.77
C ALA A 151 8.77 -5.74 9.72
N ILE A 152 9.04 -6.35 10.89
CA ILE A 152 9.58 -7.72 10.99
C ILE A 152 8.59 -8.78 10.46
N ARG A 153 7.28 -8.61 10.70
CA ARG A 153 6.26 -9.51 10.14
C ARG A 153 6.10 -9.35 8.62
N ALA A 154 6.29 -8.13 8.12
CA ALA A 154 6.28 -7.84 6.69
C ALA A 154 7.48 -8.46 5.98
N ASP A 155 8.68 -8.29 6.53
CA ASP A 155 9.91 -8.92 6.05
C ASP A 155 10.79 -9.36 7.23
N ARG A 156 10.87 -10.68 7.43
CA ARG A 156 11.66 -11.28 8.51
C ARG A 156 13.17 -11.12 8.32
N ARG A 157 13.63 -10.72 7.14
CA ARG A 157 15.02 -10.50 6.77
C ARG A 157 15.41 -9.02 6.78
N TYR A 158 14.47 -8.12 7.05
CA TYR A 158 14.76 -6.69 7.15
C TYR A 158 15.53 -6.37 8.45
N ALA A 159 16.86 -6.46 8.38
CA ALA A 159 17.76 -6.39 9.53
C ALA A 159 17.55 -5.12 10.38
N LEU A 160 17.37 -3.95 9.74
CA LEU A 160 17.24 -2.67 10.44
C LEU A 160 16.06 -2.62 11.42
N ALA A 161 14.97 -3.33 11.16
CA ALA A 161 13.85 -3.37 12.12
C ALA A 161 14.20 -4.15 13.39
N HIS A 162 15.05 -5.19 13.29
CA HIS A 162 15.57 -5.90 14.47
C HIS A 162 16.53 -5.03 15.26
N HIS A 163 17.42 -4.30 14.59
CA HIS A 163 18.31 -3.34 15.25
C HIS A 163 17.51 -2.28 16.02
N ASN A 164 16.57 -1.61 15.35
CA ASN A 164 15.78 -0.54 15.97
C ASN A 164 14.88 -1.04 17.09
N LEU A 165 14.35 -2.27 16.98
CA LEU A 165 13.62 -2.90 18.07
C LEU A 165 14.55 -3.18 19.26
N GLY A 166 15.77 -3.70 19.02
CA GLY A 166 16.75 -3.93 20.08
C GLY A 166 17.08 -2.66 20.86
N VAL A 167 17.34 -1.57 20.14
CA VAL A 167 17.60 -0.25 20.74
C VAL A 167 16.39 0.25 21.54
N LEU A 168 15.17 0.04 21.04
CA LEU A 168 13.95 0.42 21.75
C LEU A 168 13.80 -0.37 23.07
N GLU A 169 13.93 -1.70 23.00
CA GLU A 169 13.74 -2.58 24.15
C GLU A 169 14.79 -2.31 25.24
N GLU A 170 16.05 -2.10 24.85
CA GLU A 170 17.15 -1.81 25.78
C GLU A 170 17.02 -0.42 26.43
N LEU A 171 17.06 0.63 25.61
CA LEU A 171 17.30 1.98 26.11
C LEU A 171 16.03 2.68 26.59
N PHE A 172 14.86 2.26 26.12
CA PHE A 172 13.59 2.96 26.39
C PHE A 172 12.61 2.13 27.21
N LEU A 173 12.63 0.80 27.07
CA LEU A 173 11.67 -0.08 27.74
C LEU A 173 12.29 -0.90 28.89
N GLY A 174 13.61 -0.91 29.03
CA GLY A 174 14.30 -1.64 30.11
C GLY A 174 14.11 -3.16 30.02
N ARG A 175 14.05 -3.69 28.79
CA ARG A 175 13.80 -5.09 28.45
C ARG A 175 15.04 -5.72 27.80
N PRO A 176 16.11 -5.98 28.57
CA PRO A 176 17.40 -6.43 28.02
C PRO A 176 17.32 -7.82 27.35
N ASP A 177 16.37 -8.65 27.76
CA ASP A 177 16.13 -9.98 27.20
C ASP A 177 15.61 -9.92 25.77
N GLU A 178 14.62 -9.05 25.56
CA GLU A 178 14.04 -8.75 24.25
C GLU A 178 15.06 -8.06 23.36
N ALA A 179 15.84 -7.12 23.91
CA ALA A 179 16.91 -6.44 23.20
C ALA A 179 17.97 -7.42 22.68
N LEU A 180 18.47 -8.31 23.53
CA LEU A 180 19.46 -9.32 23.15
C LEU A 180 18.96 -10.24 22.04
N LYS A 181 17.68 -10.67 22.09
CA LYS A 181 17.06 -11.47 21.01
C LYS A 181 17.04 -10.68 19.69
N ALA A 182 16.68 -9.41 19.74
CA ALA A 182 16.62 -8.56 18.56
C ALA A 182 18.01 -8.28 17.96
N TYR A 183 19.01 -7.96 18.79
CA TYR A 183 20.39 -7.75 18.32
C TYR A 183 21.02 -9.00 17.72
N ARG A 184 20.84 -10.17 18.33
CA ARG A 184 21.29 -11.44 17.73
C ARG A 184 20.69 -11.63 16.34
N ARG A 185 19.39 -11.36 16.21
CA ARG A 185 18.73 -11.49 14.91
C ARG A 185 19.23 -10.48 13.87
N TYR A 186 19.52 -9.25 14.29
CA TYR A 186 20.17 -8.27 13.43
C TYR A 186 21.55 -8.74 12.95
N LEU A 187 22.41 -9.22 13.86
CA LEU A 187 23.76 -9.68 13.55
C LEU A 187 23.78 -10.87 12.57
N GLU A 188 22.87 -11.83 12.76
CA GLU A 188 22.66 -12.94 11.82
C GLU A 188 22.33 -12.48 10.39
N LEU A 189 21.58 -11.38 10.26
CA LEU A 189 21.11 -10.86 8.98
C LEU A 189 22.10 -9.88 8.33
N ALA A 190 22.81 -9.10 9.15
CA ALA A 190 23.72 -8.05 8.69
C ALA A 190 25.14 -8.56 8.41
N GLY A 191 25.47 -9.79 8.81
CA GLY A 191 26.78 -10.41 8.52
C GLY A 191 27.91 -9.94 9.45
N GLY A 192 27.57 -9.45 10.65
CA GLY A 192 28.53 -8.99 11.65
C GLY A 192 28.67 -7.47 11.70
N ASP A 193 28.11 -6.89 12.75
CA ASP A 193 28.28 -5.47 13.12
C ASP A 193 29.00 -5.46 14.48
N PRO A 194 30.29 -5.08 14.54
CA PRO A 194 31.08 -5.19 15.77
C PRO A 194 30.55 -4.32 16.91
N THR A 195 29.92 -3.20 16.59
CA THR A 195 29.31 -2.31 17.59
C THR A 195 28.12 -2.99 18.24
N VAL A 196 27.21 -3.53 17.44
CA VAL A 196 26.03 -4.22 17.98
C VAL A 196 26.40 -5.55 18.63
N ALA A 197 27.46 -6.21 18.16
CA ALA A 197 28.01 -7.41 18.82
C ALA A 197 28.48 -7.09 20.25
N ALA A 198 29.23 -5.99 20.43
CA ALA A 198 29.67 -5.56 21.75
C ALA A 198 28.48 -5.23 22.68
N TRP A 199 27.42 -4.59 22.18
CA TRP A 199 26.20 -4.36 22.97
C TRP A 199 25.52 -5.66 23.39
N ALA A 200 25.40 -6.62 22.47
CA ALA A 200 24.81 -7.92 22.75
C ALA A 200 25.63 -8.73 23.78
N GLU A 201 26.96 -8.68 23.69
CA GLU A 201 27.87 -9.30 24.66
C GLU A 201 27.76 -8.67 26.04
N ALA A 202 27.74 -7.32 26.11
CA ALA A 202 27.56 -6.60 27.36
C ALA A 202 26.24 -6.98 28.05
N LEU A 203 25.13 -7.01 27.30
CA LEU A 203 23.82 -7.43 27.81
C LEU A 203 23.84 -8.88 28.31
N ALA A 204 24.53 -9.79 27.61
CA ALA A 204 24.65 -11.18 28.03
C ALA A 204 25.48 -11.33 29.32
N ALA A 205 26.57 -10.58 29.46
CA ALA A 205 27.45 -10.65 30.63
C ALA A 205 26.76 -10.18 31.93
N HIS A 206 25.94 -9.11 31.86
CA HIS A 206 25.21 -8.60 33.02
C HIS A 206 24.20 -9.61 33.58
N ARG A 207 23.71 -10.55 32.74
CA ARG A 207 22.80 -11.61 33.18
C ARG A 207 23.50 -12.74 33.92
N GLY A 208 24.72 -13.11 33.52
CA GLY A 208 25.50 -14.18 34.18
C GLY A 208 26.16 -13.77 35.50
N GLY A 209 26.08 -12.49 35.87
CA GLY A 209 26.62 -11.95 37.12
C GLY A 209 25.62 -11.83 38.26
N GLY A 210 24.30 -11.85 37.98
CA GLY A 210 23.25 -11.66 38.99
C GLY A 210 22.77 -12.93 39.71
N ASP A 211 23.08 -14.11 39.16
CA ASP A 211 22.65 -15.41 39.68
C ASP A 211 23.75 -16.13 40.50
N ARG A 212 24.73 -15.39 41.06
CA ARG A 212 25.83 -15.94 41.86
C ARG A 212 25.87 -15.40 43.28
#